data_AF-A0A7H8H776-F1
#
_entry.id   AF-A0A7H8H776-F1
#
_cell.length_a   1.000
_cell.length_b   1.000
_cell.length_c   1.000
_cell.angle_alpha   90.00
_cell.angle_beta   90.00
_cell.angle_gamma   90.00
#
_symmetry.space_group_name_H-M   'P 1'
#
loop_
_entity.id
_entity.type
_entity.pdbx_description
1 polymer ?
#
loop_
_entity_poly.entity_id
_entity_poly.type
_entity_poly.pdbx_seq_one_letter_code
_entity_poly.pdbx_strand_id
1 'polypeptide(L)'
;MVTVPPDPVPAGWLDRYGWRINRAKVEALAARAAGEIVFFCGCPENHEDVRDLFDLVICLVIDEDTLRHRLRTRTSNSFGKHPEELAAALADNACVHPGAAIIDATRPLPEVADAVLAAARSPELA
;
A
#
# COMPACT_ATOMS: atom_id res chain seq x y z
N MET A 1 -17.88 3.14 13.64
CA MET A 1 -16.80 2.94 12.65
C MET A 1 -16.62 4.24 11.90
N VAL A 2 -15.40 4.75 11.78
CA VAL A 2 -15.10 5.93 10.97
C VAL A 2 -14.98 5.49 9.51
N THR A 3 -15.67 6.16 8.60
CA THR A 3 -15.63 5.85 7.16
C THR A 3 -14.75 6.83 6.37
N VAL A 4 -14.66 8.07 6.84
CA VAL A 4 -13.77 9.11 6.30
C VAL A 4 -13.09 9.78 7.50
N PRO A 5 -11.76 9.69 7.65
CA PRO A 5 -11.05 10.39 8.71
C PRO A 5 -11.03 11.91 8.45
N PRO A 6 -10.90 12.74 9.50
CA PRO A 6 -10.61 14.16 9.33
C PRO A 6 -9.26 14.38 8.63
N ASP A 7 -9.09 15.53 7.97
CA ASP A 7 -7.83 15.93 7.32
C ASP A 7 -7.50 17.38 7.70
N PRO A 8 -6.48 17.64 8.55
CA PRO A 8 -5.59 16.68 9.19
C PRO A 8 -6.27 15.88 10.32
N VAL A 9 -5.72 14.71 10.65
CA VAL A 9 -6.12 13.95 11.84
C VAL A 9 -5.57 14.59 13.13
N PRO A 10 -6.28 14.49 14.27
CA PRO A 10 -5.76 14.96 15.55
C PRO A 10 -4.60 14.08 16.05
N ALA A 11 -3.77 14.62 16.94
CA ALA A 11 -2.69 13.86 17.59
C ALA A 11 -3.23 12.62 18.33
N GLY A 12 -2.48 11.52 18.28
CA GLY A 12 -2.89 10.22 18.85
C GLY A 12 -4.01 9.52 18.07
N TRP A 13 -4.33 9.96 16.86
CA TRP A 13 -5.35 9.30 16.01
C TRP A 13 -4.92 7.89 15.61
N LEU A 14 -3.65 7.72 15.20
CA LEU A 14 -3.13 6.43 14.75
C LEU A 14 -3.05 5.38 15.87
N ASP A 15 -3.01 5.80 17.14
CA ASP A 15 -3.06 4.88 18.30
C ASP A 15 -4.44 4.23 18.49
N ARG A 16 -5.49 4.82 17.88
CA ARG A 16 -6.90 4.46 18.11
C ARG A 16 -7.58 3.97 16.85
N TYR A 17 -7.10 4.37 15.68
CA TYR A 17 -7.74 4.13 14.40
C TYR A 17 -6.71 3.66 13.38
N GLY A 18 -7.10 2.62 12.64
CA GLY A 18 -6.33 2.10 11.50
C GLY A 18 -7.27 1.71 10.37
N TRP A 19 -6.75 1.64 9.16
CA TRP A 19 -7.52 1.22 7.99
C TRP A 19 -7.72 -0.28 8.03
N ARG A 20 -8.98 -0.71 8.16
CA ARG A 20 -9.36 -2.12 8.12
C ARG A 20 -10.10 -2.46 6.84
N ILE A 21 -9.61 -3.48 6.13
CA ILE A 21 -10.27 -4.02 4.95
C ILE A 21 -11.35 -5.02 5.36
N ASN A 22 -12.43 -5.08 4.57
CA ASN A 22 -13.49 -6.05 4.74
C ASN A 22 -13.28 -7.23 3.78
N ARG A 23 -12.94 -8.40 4.32
CA ARG A 23 -12.66 -9.62 3.55
C ARG A 23 -13.77 -10.00 2.56
N ALA A 24 -15.04 -10.01 3.00
CA ALA A 24 -16.16 -10.38 2.14
C ALA A 24 -16.30 -9.47 0.90
N LYS A 25 -15.93 -8.19 1.01
CA LYS A 25 -15.88 -7.28 -0.15
C LYS A 25 -14.72 -7.62 -1.09
N VAL A 26 -13.57 -8.04 -0.57
CA VAL A 26 -12.42 -8.46 -1.39
C VAL A 26 -12.73 -9.77 -2.11
N GLU A 27 -13.35 -10.74 -1.43
CA GLU A 27 -13.80 -12.00 -2.05
C GLU A 27 -14.78 -11.74 -3.20
N ALA A 28 -15.73 -10.83 -3.01
CA ALA A 28 -16.66 -10.44 -4.07
C ALA A 28 -15.97 -9.75 -5.26
N LEU A 29 -14.88 -9.01 -5.04
CA LEU A 29 -14.07 -8.43 -6.10
C LEU A 29 -13.25 -9.50 -6.82
N ALA A 30 -12.61 -10.41 -6.08
CA ALA A 30 -11.82 -11.51 -6.62
C ALA A 30 -12.67 -12.42 -7.51
N ALA A 31 -13.90 -12.76 -7.09
CA ALA A 31 -14.83 -13.57 -7.88
C ALA A 31 -15.21 -12.89 -9.21
N ARG A 32 -15.26 -11.56 -9.25
CA ARG A 32 -15.57 -10.79 -10.47
C ARG A 32 -14.37 -10.61 -11.39
N ALA A 33 -13.16 -10.74 -10.86
CA ALA A 33 -11.89 -10.62 -11.59
C ALA A 33 -11.48 -11.92 -12.30
N ALA A 34 -12.29 -12.98 -12.22
CA ALA A 34 -11.95 -14.30 -12.75
C ALA A 34 -11.59 -14.24 -14.25
N GLY A 35 -10.33 -14.57 -14.57
CA GLY A 35 -9.80 -14.61 -15.94
C GLY A 35 -9.11 -13.32 -16.40
N GLU A 36 -9.03 -12.29 -15.57
CA GLU A 36 -8.33 -11.03 -15.87
C GLU A 36 -7.31 -10.67 -14.78
N ILE A 37 -6.27 -9.91 -15.14
CA ILE A 37 -5.35 -9.35 -14.15
C ILE A 37 -5.97 -8.09 -13.54
N VAL A 38 -6.23 -8.12 -12.24
CA VAL A 38 -6.74 -6.96 -11.47
C VAL A 38 -5.76 -6.58 -10.38
N PHE A 39 -5.43 -5.29 -10.31
CA PHE A 39 -4.58 -4.75 -9.25
C PHE A 39 -5.44 -4.23 -8.09
N PHE A 40 -5.15 -4.72 -6.89
CA PHE A 40 -5.71 -4.19 -5.65
C PHE A 40 -4.63 -3.39 -4.91
N CYS A 41 -4.84 -2.08 -4.75
CA CYS A 41 -3.83 -1.19 -4.21
C CYS A 41 -4.21 -0.69 -2.81
N GLY A 42 -3.31 -0.86 -1.84
CA GLY A 42 -3.43 -0.33 -0.49
C GLY A 42 -2.59 -1.13 0.51
N CYS A 43 -2.39 -0.55 1.70
CA CYS A 43 -1.72 -1.20 2.83
C CYS A 43 -2.64 -1.12 4.06
N PRO A 44 -3.75 -1.89 4.12
CA PRO A 44 -4.56 -1.94 5.32
C PRO A 44 -3.81 -2.65 6.45
N GLU A 45 -4.09 -2.27 7.69
CA GLU A 45 -3.47 -2.84 8.90
C GLU A 45 -3.68 -4.36 9.00
N ASN A 46 -4.79 -4.85 8.44
CA ASN A 46 -5.16 -6.27 8.41
C ASN A 46 -5.03 -6.88 7.02
N HIS A 47 -4.02 -6.49 6.23
CA HIS A 47 -3.78 -7.05 4.90
C HIS A 47 -3.58 -8.57 4.91
N GLU A 48 -3.00 -9.13 5.98
CA GLU A 48 -2.85 -10.57 6.16
C GLU A 48 -4.19 -11.32 6.15
N ASP A 49 -5.29 -10.69 6.61
CA ASP A 49 -6.63 -11.30 6.60
C ASP A 49 -7.16 -11.63 5.19
N VAL A 50 -6.54 -11.06 4.15
CA VAL A 50 -6.95 -11.22 2.75
C VAL A 50 -5.79 -11.66 1.86
N ARG A 51 -4.60 -11.93 2.42
CA ARG A 51 -3.38 -12.26 1.66
C ARG A 51 -3.57 -13.49 0.76
N ASP A 52 -4.38 -14.44 1.21
CA ASP A 52 -4.72 -15.69 0.52
C ASP A 52 -5.58 -15.50 -0.73
N LEU A 53 -6.16 -14.31 -0.92
CA LEU A 53 -6.97 -13.96 -2.09
C LEU A 53 -6.15 -13.40 -3.26
N PHE A 54 -4.83 -13.26 -3.10
CA PHE A 54 -3.94 -12.65 -4.10
C PHE A 54 -2.90 -13.65 -4.60
N ASP A 55 -2.85 -13.86 -5.91
CA ASP A 55 -1.83 -14.68 -6.58
C ASP A 55 -0.43 -14.06 -6.42
N LEU A 56 -0.35 -12.72 -6.41
CA LEU A 56 0.90 -11.97 -6.32
C LEU A 56 0.73 -10.76 -5.40
N VAL A 57 1.72 -10.53 -4.54
CA VAL A 57 1.86 -9.26 -3.80
C VAL A 57 3.10 -8.53 -4.30
N ILE A 58 2.92 -7.26 -4.61
CA ILE A 58 3.98 -6.35 -5.06
C ILE A 58 4.16 -5.29 -3.98
N CYS A 59 5.40 -5.11 -3.51
CA CYS A 59 5.74 -4.05 -2.56
C CYS A 59 6.56 -2.97 -3.27
N LEU A 60 6.06 -1.74 -3.23
CA LEU A 60 6.76 -0.57 -3.76
C LEU A 60 7.58 0.07 -2.64
N VAL A 61 8.90 -0.08 -2.69
CA VAL A 61 9.81 0.44 -1.68
C VAL A 61 10.48 1.70 -2.17
N ILE A 62 10.71 2.66 -1.27
CA ILE A 62 11.50 3.86 -1.55
C ILE A 62 12.50 4.10 -0.42
N ASP A 63 13.55 4.86 -0.70
CA ASP A 63 14.43 5.33 0.36
C ASP A 63 13.72 6.37 1.26
N GLU A 64 14.23 6.54 2.48
CA GLU A 64 13.59 7.44 3.46
C GLU A 64 13.59 8.90 3.02
N ASP A 65 14.61 9.37 2.31
CA ASP A 65 14.72 10.76 1.86
C ASP A 65 13.66 11.05 0.80
N THR A 66 13.47 10.12 -0.14
CA THR A 66 12.39 10.14 -1.12
C THR A 66 11.02 10.11 -0.44
N LEU A 67 10.82 9.25 0.57
CA LEU A 67 9.55 9.18 1.31
C LEU A 67 9.24 10.51 2.02
N ARG A 68 10.19 11.03 2.79
CA ARG A 68 10.05 12.32 3.50
C ARG A 68 9.76 13.45 2.53
N HIS A 69 10.50 13.52 1.41
CA HIS A 69 10.28 14.55 0.39
C HIS A 69 8.87 14.46 -0.20
N ARG A 70 8.45 13.27 -0.66
CA ARG A 70 7.14 13.07 -1.30
C ARG A 70 5.99 13.37 -0.33
N LEU A 71 6.05 12.93 0.93
CA LEU A 71 5.01 13.24 1.92
C LEU A 71 4.91 14.74 2.20
N ARG A 72 6.06 15.42 2.35
CA ARG A 72 6.09 16.86 2.61
C ARG A 72 5.51 17.69 1.47
N THR A 73 5.81 17.32 0.22
CA THR A 73 5.39 18.08 -0.98
C THR A 73 4.04 17.66 -1.56
N ARG A 74 3.48 16.52 -1.12
CA ARG A 74 2.18 16.02 -1.57
C ARG A 74 1.06 17.05 -1.32
N THR A 75 0.25 17.26 -2.35
CA THR A 75 -0.87 18.22 -2.33
C THR A 75 -2.24 17.56 -2.19
N SER A 76 -2.32 16.23 -2.27
CA SER A 76 -3.59 15.49 -2.28
C SER A 76 -4.21 15.28 -0.89
N ASN A 77 -3.42 15.19 0.18
CA ASN A 77 -3.86 15.12 1.57
C ASN A 77 -2.73 15.54 2.52
N SER A 78 -3.02 15.67 3.82
CA SER A 78 -2.01 16.08 4.81
C SER A 78 -1.22 14.94 5.46
N PHE A 79 -1.59 13.66 5.25
CA PHE A 79 -0.96 12.52 5.93
C PHE A 79 0.57 12.52 5.74
N GLY A 80 1.30 12.29 6.83
CA GLY A 80 2.76 12.24 6.83
C GLY A 80 3.45 13.60 6.94
N LYS A 81 2.66 14.69 7.07
CA LYS A 81 3.17 16.02 7.43
C LYS A 81 3.22 16.22 8.94
N HIS A 82 2.44 15.47 9.71
CA HIS A 82 2.54 15.41 11.16
C HIS A 82 3.65 14.43 11.59
N PRO A 83 4.43 14.70 12.65
CA PRO A 83 5.52 13.82 13.10
C PRO A 83 5.10 12.37 13.38
N GLU A 84 3.93 12.17 13.99
CA GLU A 84 3.40 10.83 14.29
C GLU A 84 3.13 10.02 13.01
N GLU A 85 2.50 10.64 12.01
CA GLU A 85 2.21 9.98 10.73
C GLU A 85 3.48 9.74 9.92
N LEU A 86 4.45 10.66 9.98
CA LEU A 86 5.73 10.48 9.33
C LEU A 86 6.50 9.31 9.94
N ALA A 87 6.50 9.20 11.27
CA ALA A 87 7.12 8.07 11.97
C ALA A 87 6.46 6.74 11.59
N ALA A 88 5.12 6.71 11.53
CA ALA A 88 4.38 5.53 11.09
C ALA A 88 4.72 5.14 9.64
N ALA A 89 4.75 6.10 8.71
CA ALA A 89 5.09 5.85 7.31
C ALA A 89 6.54 5.35 7.13
N LEU A 90 7.49 5.87 7.91
CA LEU A 90 8.89 5.40 7.89
C LEU A 90 9.01 3.98 8.44
N ALA A 91 8.29 3.67 9.52
CA ALA A 91 8.28 2.33 10.10
C ALA A 91 7.67 1.30 9.14
N ASP A 92 6.56 1.65 8.47
CA ASP A 92 5.91 0.79 7.47
C ASP A 92 6.83 0.54 6.26
N ASN A 93 7.47 1.60 5.73
CA ASN A 93 8.40 1.47 4.61
C ASN A 93 9.68 0.65 4.93
N ALA A 94 10.07 0.59 6.20
CA ALA A 94 11.18 -0.26 6.66
C ALA A 94 10.77 -1.73 6.87
N CYS A 95 9.47 -2.04 6.84
CA CYS A 95 8.96 -3.39 7.01
C CYS A 95 9.36 -4.28 5.83
N VAL A 96 9.75 -5.51 6.12
CA VAL A 96 10.00 -6.52 5.09
C VAL A 96 8.68 -7.25 4.83
N HIS A 97 8.34 -7.44 3.56
CA HIS A 97 7.16 -8.19 3.14
C HIS A 97 7.59 -9.54 2.52
N PRO A 98 7.66 -10.64 3.30
CA PRO A 98 8.05 -11.94 2.78
C PRO A 98 7.13 -12.40 1.65
N GLY A 99 7.71 -12.94 0.57
CA GLY A 99 6.96 -13.43 -0.57
C GLY A 99 6.32 -12.34 -1.44
N ALA A 100 6.65 -11.06 -1.22
CA ALA A 100 6.30 -9.99 -2.13
C ALA A 100 7.38 -9.78 -3.20
N ALA A 101 6.97 -9.47 -4.42
CA ALA A 101 7.86 -8.93 -5.43
C ALA A 101 8.21 -7.48 -5.07
N ILE A 102 9.47 -7.24 -4.69
CA ILE A 102 9.95 -5.92 -4.27
C ILE A 102 10.34 -5.11 -5.50
N ILE A 103 9.76 -3.90 -5.63
CA ILE A 103 10.06 -2.97 -6.72
C ILE A 103 10.53 -1.64 -6.14
N ASP A 104 11.67 -1.18 -6.59
CA ASP A 104 12.19 0.15 -6.28
C ASP A 104 11.35 1.24 -6.97
N ALA A 105 10.59 1.98 -6.17
CA ALA A 105 9.71 3.07 -6.58
C ALA A 105 10.36 4.46 -6.46
N THR A 106 11.68 4.54 -6.25
CA THR A 106 12.46 5.78 -6.37
C THR A 106 12.66 6.17 -7.84
N ARG A 107 12.62 5.17 -8.73
CA ARG A 107 12.71 5.30 -10.18
C ARG A 107 11.59 6.16 -10.79
N PRO A 108 11.77 6.68 -12.02
CA PRO A 108 10.73 7.39 -12.74
C PRO A 108 9.43 6.58 -12.85
N LEU A 109 8.28 7.25 -12.74
CA LEU A 109 6.96 6.62 -12.74
C LEU A 109 6.74 5.62 -13.91
N PRO A 110 7.12 5.91 -15.17
CA PRO A 110 6.96 4.95 -16.26
C PRO A 110 7.72 3.64 -16.03
N GLU A 111 8.95 3.72 -15.50
CA GLU A 111 9.77 2.55 -15.22
C GLU A 111 9.21 1.70 -14.08
N VAL A 112 8.65 2.34 -13.05
CA VAL A 112 7.99 1.65 -11.93
C VAL A 112 6.72 0.95 -12.44
N ALA A 113 5.93 1.63 -13.27
CA ALA A 113 4.73 1.05 -13.86
C ALA A 113 5.07 -0.16 -14.76
N ASP A 114 6.10 -0.05 -15.59
CA ASP A 114 6.57 -1.14 -16.43
C ASP A 114 7.05 -2.34 -15.60
N ALA A 115 7.76 -2.09 -14.49
CA ALA A 115 8.21 -3.14 -13.58
C ALA A 115 7.03 -3.86 -12.89
N VAL A 116 6.01 -3.12 -12.43
CA VAL A 116 4.78 -3.68 -11.85
C VAL A 116 4.08 -4.58 -12.87
N LEU A 117 3.94 -4.09 -14.10
CA LEU A 117 3.31 -4.83 -15.19
C LEU A 117 4.12 -6.06 -15.61
N ALA A 118 5.46 -6.00 -15.56
CA ALA A 118 6.32 -7.15 -15.84
C ALA A 118 6.21 -8.22 -14.75
N ALA A 119 6.19 -7.82 -13.47
CA ALA A 119 6.00 -8.75 -12.35
C ALA A 119 4.66 -9.48 -12.46
N ALA A 120 3.57 -8.75 -12.76
CA ALA A 120 2.23 -9.34 -12.88
C ALA A 120 2.08 -10.30 -14.08
N ARG A 121 2.95 -10.23 -15.09
CA ARG A 121 2.92 -11.11 -16.27
C ARG A 121 3.87 -12.31 -16.17
N SER A 122 4.68 -12.39 -15.11
CA SER A 122 5.69 -13.43 -14.98
C SER A 122 5.06 -14.74 -14.50
N PRO A 123 5.13 -15.84 -15.28
CA PRO A 123 4.46 -17.10 -14.96
C PRO A 123 5.12 -17.94 -13.86
N GLU A 124 6.21 -17.47 -13.24
CA GLU A 124 7.01 -18.24 -12.27
C GLU A 124 6.55 -18.14 -10.80
N LEU A 125 5.44 -17.44 -10.51
CA LEU A 125 4.95 -17.21 -9.14
C LEU A 125 3.58 -17.86 -8.85
N ALA A 126 3.08 -18.71 -9.76
CA ALA A 126 1.82 -19.46 -9.60
C ALA A 126 2.06 -20.90 -9.12
#